data_AF-A0A7X7BDE8-F1
#
_entry.id   AF-A0A7X7BDE8-F1
#
_cell.length_a   1.000
_cell.length_b   1.000
_cell.length_c   1.000
_cell.angle_alpha   90.00
_cell.angle_beta   90.00
_cell.angle_gamma   90.00
#
_symmetry.space_group_name_H-M   'P 1'
#
loop_
_entity.id
_entity.type
_entity.pdbx_description
1 polymer ?
#
loop_
_entity_poly.entity_id
_entity_poly.type
_entity_poly.pdbx_seq_one_letter_code
_entity_poly.pdbx_strand_id
1 'polypeptide(L)'
;MLELDVYADEIWPGKKRNWIYIGALFVPLNKKEELLRKLMGCRCPNGDWKEKEEMCKNRCRQHENHDREIHYRDANDHYKFRIAKEWIEMLLDNNKRNLGLVYFNILGLDLFKIKFDLFNPKNKKMSVYNRFFRTVLLSGIKYFFNDSNIIVNSVFHDKGEQEYYELFSWHFAYKISKENNIRFNNNEIIFVDSNHKKSHSLESHFIQFLDVIMGSVFSCFHPPENRNKRILGEKIKPLVYRLTKAPKNKNSSYNYYRKQQIQFFPRHDLKEPPEERTLFNEQLKPNRSRFNNFYTDRKILLENSNQKTLDEW
;
A
#
# COMPACT_ATOMS: atom_id res chain seq x y z
N MET A 1 22.78 -0.35 10.51
CA MET A 1 22.36 -0.40 9.09
C MET A 1 21.00 -1.06 9.07
N LEU A 2 20.02 -0.52 8.34
CA LEU A 2 18.67 -1.10 8.27
C LEU A 2 18.45 -1.71 6.89
N GLU A 3 18.04 -2.97 6.88
CA GLU A 3 17.76 -3.72 5.66
C GLU A 3 16.26 -3.94 5.52
N LEU A 4 15.74 -3.71 4.32
CA LEU A 4 14.30 -3.74 4.03
C LEU A 4 14.05 -4.56 2.76
N ASP A 5 12.98 -5.34 2.76
CA ASP A 5 12.29 -5.71 1.52
C ASP A 5 11.11 -4.77 1.31
N VAL A 6 10.80 -4.48 0.05
CA VAL A 6 9.66 -3.65 -0.33
C VAL A 6 8.72 -4.44 -1.22
N TYR A 7 7.42 -4.38 -0.96
CA TYR A 7 6.38 -4.97 -1.78
C TYR A 7 5.50 -3.87 -2.32
N ALA A 8 5.16 -3.91 -3.59
CA ALA A 8 4.37 -2.88 -4.23
C ALA A 8 3.25 -3.47 -5.09
N ASP A 9 2.20 -2.69 -5.22
CA ASP A 9 1.00 -3.03 -5.97
C ASP A 9 0.24 -1.75 -6.33
N GLU A 10 -0.77 -1.87 -7.19
CA GLU A 10 -1.57 -0.76 -7.65
C GLU A 10 -3.05 -1.08 -7.87
N ILE A 11 -3.89 -0.07 -7.69
CA ILE A 11 -5.31 -0.15 -8.02
C ILE A 11 -5.60 0.77 -9.22
N TRP A 12 -6.02 0.14 -10.31
CA TRP A 12 -6.61 0.78 -11.50
C TRP A 12 -8.12 0.55 -11.52
N PRO A 13 -8.94 1.47 -10.99
CA PRO A 13 -10.39 1.32 -10.93
C PRO A 13 -11.10 1.48 -12.30
N GLY A 14 -10.35 1.50 -13.40
CA GLY A 14 -10.85 1.57 -14.78
C GLY A 14 -11.35 2.94 -15.22
N LYS A 15 -11.85 3.03 -16.47
CA LYS A 15 -12.21 4.29 -17.17
C LYS A 15 -13.24 5.17 -16.45
N LYS A 16 -14.05 4.60 -15.54
CA LYS A 16 -15.08 5.35 -14.79
C LYS A 16 -14.49 6.18 -13.64
N ARG A 17 -13.27 5.89 -13.20
CA ARG A 17 -12.62 6.54 -12.05
C ARG A 17 -11.20 6.92 -12.45
N ASN A 18 -10.93 8.21 -12.61
CA ASN A 18 -9.62 8.75 -13.01
C ASN A 18 -8.62 8.84 -11.86
N TRP A 19 -8.62 7.81 -11.02
CA TRP A 19 -7.69 7.70 -9.91
C TRP A 19 -6.83 6.45 -10.09
N ILE A 20 -5.53 6.56 -9.87
CA ILE A 20 -4.66 5.40 -9.63
C ILE A 20 -4.25 5.43 -8.18
N TYR A 21 -4.14 4.27 -7.52
CA TYR A 21 -3.46 4.19 -6.24
C TYR A 21 -2.23 3.34 -6.40
N ILE A 22 -1.09 3.84 -5.95
CA ILE A 22 0.17 3.10 -5.90
C ILE A 22 0.52 2.91 -4.44
N GLY A 23 0.78 1.67 -4.03
CA GLY A 23 1.14 1.33 -2.67
C GLY A 23 2.51 0.68 -2.59
N ALA A 24 3.17 0.89 -1.45
CA ALA A 24 4.35 0.15 -1.07
C ALA A 24 4.28 -0.24 0.41
N LEU A 25 4.55 -1.50 0.72
CA LEU A 25 4.77 -2.06 2.03
C LEU A 25 6.28 -2.22 2.25
N PHE A 26 6.81 -1.65 3.32
CA PHE A 26 8.23 -1.73 3.68
C PHE A 26 8.37 -2.67 4.88
N VAL A 27 9.11 -3.76 4.69
CA VAL A 27 9.27 -4.82 5.69
C VAL A 27 10.75 -4.88 6.10
N PRO A 28 11.10 -4.42 7.32
CA PRO A 28 12.42 -4.68 7.87
C PRO A 28 12.72 -6.17 7.91
N LEU A 29 13.89 -6.58 7.41
CA LEU A 29 14.24 -8.00 7.29
C LEU A 29 14.19 -8.73 8.64
N ASN A 30 14.60 -8.05 9.71
CA ASN A 30 14.55 -8.58 11.08
C ASN A 30 13.12 -8.77 11.63
N LYS A 31 12.09 -8.27 10.94
CA LYS A 31 10.66 -8.39 11.32
C LYS A 31 9.84 -9.18 10.30
N LYS A 32 10.43 -9.55 9.17
CA LYS A 32 9.75 -10.21 8.04
C LYS A 32 9.08 -11.51 8.46
N GLU A 33 9.82 -12.39 9.15
CA GLU A 33 9.32 -13.68 9.62
C GLU A 33 8.16 -13.52 10.63
N GLU A 34 8.25 -12.54 11.53
CA GLU A 34 7.19 -12.28 12.49
C GLU A 34 5.89 -11.81 11.80
N LEU A 35 6.02 -10.89 10.83
CA LEU A 35 4.88 -10.41 10.07
C LEU A 35 4.26 -11.53 9.24
N LEU A 36 5.08 -12.34 8.55
CA LEU A 36 4.60 -13.48 7.78
C LEU A 36 3.84 -14.46 8.67
N ARG A 37 4.41 -14.86 9.82
CA ARG A 37 3.76 -15.75 10.77
C ARG A 37 2.41 -15.21 11.25
N LYS A 38 2.28 -13.90 11.47
CA LYS A 38 0.99 -13.27 11.82
C LYS A 38 0.00 -13.33 10.67
N LEU A 39 0.42 -13.04 9.44
CA LEU A 39 -0.44 -13.12 8.25
C LEU A 39 -0.94 -14.55 8.02
N MET A 40 -0.06 -15.53 8.17
CA MET A 40 -0.41 -16.96 8.07
C MET A 40 -1.34 -17.36 9.21
N GLY A 41 -1.06 -16.91 10.45
CA GLY A 41 -1.91 -17.14 11.61
C GLY A 41 -3.36 -16.71 11.39
N CYS A 42 -3.60 -15.56 10.73
CA CYS A 42 -4.94 -15.08 10.38
C CYS A 42 -5.72 -16.01 9.43
N ARG A 43 -5.04 -16.88 8.68
CA ARG A 43 -5.70 -17.89 7.84
C ARG A 43 -6.36 -18.97 8.69
N CYS A 44 -5.85 -19.26 9.90
CA CYS A 44 -6.45 -20.18 10.84
C CYS A 44 -7.33 -19.43 11.87
N PRO A 45 -8.61 -19.78 12.07
CA PRO A 45 -9.44 -19.20 13.13
C PRO A 45 -8.83 -19.32 14.54
N ASN A 46 -7.93 -20.29 14.74
CA ASN A 46 -7.27 -20.56 16.01
C ASN A 46 -5.84 -19.99 16.10
N GLY A 47 -5.37 -19.27 15.07
CA GLY A 47 -4.07 -18.58 15.07
C GLY A 47 -2.82 -19.44 14.87
N ASP A 48 -2.93 -20.78 14.88
CA ASP A 48 -1.80 -21.72 14.67
C ASP A 48 -1.87 -22.34 13.27
N TRP A 49 -1.65 -21.52 12.23
CA TRP A 49 -1.61 -22.04 10.85
C TRP A 49 -0.42 -22.97 10.67
N LYS A 50 -0.68 -24.13 10.05
CA LYS A 50 0.33 -25.08 9.58
C LYS A 50 0.02 -25.44 8.14
N GLU A 51 1.05 -25.78 7.36
CA GLU A 51 0.88 -26.18 5.96
C GLU A 51 0.00 -27.43 5.82
N LYS A 52 0.09 -28.36 6.78
CA LYS A 52 -0.73 -29.57 6.83
C LYS A 52 -1.78 -29.46 7.93
N GLU A 53 -3.03 -29.76 7.59
CA GLU A 53 -4.14 -29.75 8.55
C GLU A 53 -3.90 -30.67 9.75
N GLU A 54 -3.25 -31.81 9.53
CA GLU A 54 -2.87 -32.77 10.58
C GLU A 54 -2.00 -32.15 11.69
N MET A 55 -1.26 -31.08 11.34
CA MET A 55 -0.39 -30.36 12.28
C MET A 55 -1.12 -29.20 12.97
N CYS A 56 -2.30 -28.80 12.49
CA CYS A 56 -3.13 -27.83 13.17
C CYS A 56 -3.77 -28.48 14.39
N LYS A 57 -3.35 -28.05 15.59
CA LYS A 57 -3.81 -28.58 16.88
C LYS A 57 -5.32 -28.71 17.00
N ASN A 58 -6.05 -27.79 16.38
CA ASN A 58 -7.51 -27.70 16.51
C ASN A 58 -8.27 -28.24 15.30
N ARG A 59 -7.59 -28.89 14.32
CA ARG A 59 -8.18 -29.44 13.07
C ARG A 59 -9.31 -28.58 12.53
N CYS A 60 -8.99 -27.34 12.12
CA CYS A 60 -10.04 -26.35 11.84
C CYS A 60 -10.91 -26.68 10.61
N ARG A 61 -10.65 -27.78 9.87
CA ARG A 61 -11.40 -28.26 8.69
C ARG A 61 -11.54 -27.24 7.56
N GLN A 62 -10.72 -26.20 7.60
CA GLN A 62 -10.81 -25.06 6.69
C GLN A 62 -9.46 -24.74 6.04
N HIS A 63 -8.41 -25.54 6.23
CA HIS A 63 -7.09 -25.26 5.63
C HIS A 63 -7.18 -25.21 4.10
N GLU A 64 -7.82 -26.19 3.46
CA GLU A 64 -8.03 -26.16 1.99
C GLU A 64 -8.80 -24.92 1.53
N ASN A 65 -9.81 -24.52 2.31
CA ASN A 65 -10.61 -23.33 2.01
C ASN A 65 -9.88 -22.02 2.31
N HIS A 66 -8.85 -22.01 3.15
CA HIS A 66 -8.14 -20.80 3.57
C HIS A 66 -6.76 -20.66 2.92
N ASP A 67 -6.23 -21.74 2.38
CA ASP A 67 -5.04 -21.81 1.56
C ASP A 67 -5.37 -21.34 0.13
N ARG A 68 -5.73 -20.06 0.02
CA ARG A 68 -6.13 -19.42 -1.24
C ARG A 68 -5.59 -18.01 -1.35
N GLU A 69 -5.40 -17.59 -2.58
CA GLU A 69 -5.04 -16.21 -2.92
C GLU A 69 -6.10 -15.24 -2.38
N ILE A 70 -5.64 -14.23 -1.65
CA ILE A 70 -6.48 -13.18 -1.09
C ILE A 70 -6.27 -11.92 -1.92
N HIS A 71 -7.32 -11.53 -2.64
CA HIS A 71 -7.35 -10.28 -3.40
C HIS A 71 -8.62 -9.53 -3.01
N TYR A 72 -8.49 -8.25 -2.67
CA TYR A 72 -9.57 -7.34 -2.32
C TYR A 72 -10.71 -7.37 -3.34
N ARG A 73 -10.40 -7.48 -4.64
CA ARG A 73 -11.44 -7.52 -5.68
C ARG A 73 -12.37 -8.72 -5.52
N ASP A 74 -11.88 -9.81 -4.93
CA ASP A 74 -12.61 -11.07 -4.69
C ASP A 74 -13.18 -11.18 -3.27
N ALA A 75 -13.23 -10.07 -2.51
CA ALA A 75 -13.80 -10.06 -1.15
C ALA A 75 -15.31 -10.37 -1.11
N ASN A 76 -15.97 -10.65 -2.23
CA ASN A 76 -17.30 -11.25 -2.26
C ASN A 76 -17.28 -12.74 -1.82
N ASP A 77 -16.16 -13.44 -1.99
CA ASP A 77 -15.97 -14.80 -1.47
C ASP A 77 -15.86 -14.78 0.06
N HIS A 78 -16.63 -15.64 0.73
CA HIS A 78 -16.73 -15.65 2.20
C HIS A 78 -15.38 -15.92 2.88
N TYR A 79 -14.60 -16.87 2.37
CA TYR A 79 -13.32 -17.25 2.96
C TYR A 79 -12.26 -16.18 2.71
N LYS A 80 -12.19 -15.62 1.50
CA LYS A 80 -11.30 -14.51 1.17
C LYS A 80 -11.62 -13.28 2.02
N PHE A 81 -12.91 -12.94 2.15
CA PHE A 81 -13.35 -11.84 3.00
C PHE A 81 -12.95 -12.04 4.47
N ARG A 82 -13.17 -13.24 5.02
CA ARG A 82 -12.81 -13.55 6.41
C ARG A 82 -11.33 -13.28 6.65
N ILE A 83 -10.44 -13.80 5.79
CA ILE A 83 -8.99 -13.62 5.93
C ILE A 83 -8.61 -12.15 5.73
N ALA A 84 -9.15 -11.47 4.72
CA ALA A 84 -8.91 -10.05 4.49
C ALA A 84 -9.33 -9.20 5.70
N LYS A 85 -10.46 -9.53 6.34
CA LYS A 85 -10.93 -8.87 7.56
C LYS A 85 -9.93 -9.07 8.70
N GLU A 86 -9.49 -10.31 8.95
CA GLU A 86 -8.48 -10.64 9.96
C GLU A 86 -7.14 -9.92 9.73
N TRP A 87 -6.71 -9.77 8.48
CA TRP A 87 -5.52 -8.98 8.16
C TRP A 87 -5.67 -7.49 8.48
N ILE A 88 -6.85 -6.90 8.21
CA ILE A 88 -7.13 -5.53 8.65
C ILE A 88 -7.16 -5.47 10.19
N GLU A 89 -7.76 -6.44 10.88
CA GLU A 89 -7.74 -6.51 12.35
C GLU A 89 -6.30 -6.52 12.89
N MET A 90 -5.44 -7.38 12.32
CA MET A 90 -4.03 -7.50 12.65
C MET A 90 -3.27 -6.19 12.43
N LEU A 91 -3.49 -5.50 11.31
CA LEU A 91 -2.91 -4.18 11.05
C LEU A 91 -3.28 -3.17 12.16
N LEU A 92 -4.56 -3.12 12.52
CA LEU A 92 -5.04 -2.19 13.55
C LEU A 92 -4.49 -2.55 14.95
N ASP A 93 -4.35 -3.84 15.26
CA ASP A 93 -3.75 -4.32 16.51
C ASP A 93 -2.25 -4.02 16.57
N ASN A 94 -1.51 -4.27 15.49
CA ASN A 94 -0.11 -3.86 15.32
C ASN A 94 0.10 -2.37 15.64
N ASN A 95 -0.84 -1.55 15.18
CA ASN A 95 -0.87 -0.11 15.41
C ASN A 95 -1.18 0.23 16.87
N LYS A 96 -2.28 -0.27 17.43
CA LYS A 96 -2.70 0.01 18.81
C LYS A 96 -1.65 -0.45 19.84
N ARG A 97 -1.02 -1.60 19.61
CA ARG A 97 0.04 -2.15 20.47
C ARG A 97 1.44 -1.66 20.13
N ASN A 98 1.58 -0.78 19.13
CA ASN A 98 2.85 -0.19 18.72
C ASN A 98 3.94 -1.21 18.31
N LEU A 99 3.57 -2.38 17.78
CA LEU A 99 4.51 -3.46 17.44
C LEU A 99 5.51 -3.05 16.34
N GLY A 100 5.09 -2.13 15.46
CA GLY A 100 5.94 -1.60 14.39
C GLY A 100 6.36 -2.67 13.40
N LEU A 101 5.44 -3.55 13.00
CA LEU A 101 5.66 -4.59 11.99
C LEU A 101 5.28 -4.10 10.58
N VAL A 102 4.29 -3.19 10.49
CA VAL A 102 3.69 -2.79 9.22
C VAL A 102 3.98 -1.32 8.92
N TYR A 103 4.75 -1.11 7.86
CA TYR A 103 5.05 0.22 7.32
C TYR A 103 4.53 0.32 5.89
N PHE A 104 3.66 1.27 5.58
CA PHE A 104 3.14 1.42 4.22
C PHE A 104 2.98 2.86 3.77
N ASN A 105 3.20 3.07 2.47
CA ASN A 105 2.95 4.33 1.80
C ASN A 105 1.94 4.10 0.67
N ILE A 106 0.84 4.87 0.67
CA ILE A 106 -0.16 4.83 -0.40
C ILE A 106 -0.29 6.24 -1.00
N LEU A 107 -0.16 6.31 -2.32
CA LEU A 107 -0.36 7.54 -3.09
C LEU A 107 -1.53 7.39 -4.05
N GLY A 108 -2.57 8.20 -3.85
CA GLY A 108 -3.65 8.37 -4.82
C GLY A 108 -3.30 9.45 -5.85
N LEU A 109 -3.38 9.13 -7.13
CA LEU A 109 -3.12 10.01 -8.26
C LEU A 109 -4.41 10.38 -8.98
N ASP A 110 -4.76 11.67 -9.00
CA ASP A 110 -5.86 12.21 -9.79
C ASP A 110 -5.40 12.47 -11.23
N LEU A 111 -5.73 11.55 -12.12
CA LEU A 111 -5.32 11.62 -13.52
C LEU A 111 -5.99 12.76 -14.29
N PHE A 112 -7.13 13.29 -13.85
CA PHE A 112 -7.76 14.44 -14.51
C PHE A 112 -6.92 15.70 -14.41
N LYS A 113 -6.12 15.81 -13.35
CA LYS A 113 -5.29 16.97 -13.06
C LYS A 113 -3.87 16.85 -13.61
N ILE A 114 -3.57 15.75 -14.30
CA ILE A 114 -2.27 15.48 -14.90
C ILE A 114 -2.36 15.72 -16.41
N LYS A 115 -1.58 16.69 -16.92
CA LYS A 115 -1.39 16.86 -18.36
C LYS A 115 -0.42 15.79 -18.88
N PHE A 116 -0.97 14.80 -19.57
CA PHE A 116 -0.19 13.66 -20.09
C PHE A 116 0.84 14.05 -21.17
N ASP A 117 0.68 15.19 -21.83
CA ASP A 117 1.63 15.71 -22.83
C ASP A 117 2.99 16.10 -22.23
N LEU A 118 3.06 16.15 -20.90
CA LEU A 118 4.29 16.41 -20.14
C LEU A 118 5.11 15.14 -19.87
N PHE A 119 4.68 14.00 -20.40
CA PHE A 119 5.27 12.68 -20.18
C PHE A 119 5.66 12.02 -21.52
N ASN A 120 6.37 10.90 -21.45
CA ASN A 120 6.89 10.23 -22.64
C ASN A 120 5.74 9.92 -23.64
N PRO A 121 5.79 10.46 -24.87
CA PRO A 121 4.70 10.35 -25.83
C PRO A 121 4.42 8.92 -26.27
N LYS A 122 5.41 8.01 -26.20
CA LYS A 122 5.27 6.60 -26.59
C LYS A 122 4.42 5.80 -25.60
N ASN A 123 4.51 6.09 -24.31
CA ASN A 123 3.71 5.43 -23.28
C ASN A 123 3.45 6.37 -22.09
N LYS A 124 2.52 7.32 -22.29
CA LYS A 124 2.25 8.40 -21.33
C LYS A 124 1.81 7.85 -19.96
N LYS A 125 0.91 6.85 -19.94
CA LYS A 125 0.39 6.26 -18.68
C LYS A 125 1.49 5.56 -17.89
N MET A 126 2.31 4.74 -18.54
CA MET A 126 3.37 4.02 -17.85
C MET A 126 4.51 4.95 -17.41
N SER A 127 4.77 5.99 -18.19
CA SER A 127 5.71 7.05 -17.80
C SER A 127 5.25 7.79 -16.53
N VAL A 128 3.95 8.11 -16.42
CA VAL A 128 3.35 8.64 -15.19
C VAL A 128 3.52 7.64 -14.05
N TYR A 129 3.10 6.38 -14.26
CA TYR A 129 3.18 5.34 -13.24
C TYR A 129 4.60 5.15 -12.71
N ASN A 130 5.59 4.93 -13.57
CA ASN A 130 6.99 4.72 -13.17
C ASN A 130 7.56 5.90 -12.36
N ARG A 131 7.22 7.14 -12.74
CA ARG A 131 7.63 8.33 -11.99
C ARG A 131 7.04 8.35 -10.58
N PHE A 132 5.75 8.06 -10.44
CA PHE A 132 5.08 8.09 -9.13
C PHE A 132 5.36 6.84 -8.30
N PHE A 133 5.66 5.70 -8.91
CA PHE A 133 6.17 4.51 -8.24
C PHE A 133 7.47 4.82 -7.48
N ARG A 134 8.45 5.42 -8.17
CA ARG A 134 9.69 5.92 -7.53
C ARG A 134 9.38 6.91 -6.40
N THR A 135 8.37 7.76 -6.57
CA THR A 135 7.93 8.73 -5.55
C THR A 135 7.41 8.03 -4.30
N VAL A 136 6.58 6.99 -4.44
CA VAL A 136 6.07 6.18 -3.33
C VAL A 136 7.22 5.49 -2.58
N LEU A 137 8.16 4.89 -3.30
CA LEU A 137 9.32 4.24 -2.70
C LEU A 137 10.15 5.23 -1.89
N LEU A 138 10.61 6.31 -2.53
CA LEU A 138 11.54 7.25 -1.91
C LEU A 138 10.90 7.99 -0.73
N SER A 139 9.65 8.45 -0.88
CA SER A 139 8.96 9.16 0.20
C SER A 139 8.65 8.25 1.39
N GLY A 140 8.35 6.96 1.15
CA GLY A 140 8.17 5.98 2.22
C GLY A 140 9.46 5.75 2.99
N ILE A 141 10.56 5.43 2.28
CA ILE A 141 11.87 5.18 2.90
C ILE A 141 12.31 6.38 3.76
N LYS A 142 12.29 7.59 3.18
CA LYS A 142 12.71 8.82 3.90
C LYS A 142 11.82 9.12 5.10
N TYR A 143 10.51 8.96 4.98
CA TYR A 143 9.59 9.30 6.07
C TYR A 143 9.68 8.31 7.24
N PHE A 144 9.69 7.01 6.95
CA PHE A 144 9.68 5.96 7.98
C PHE A 144 11.04 5.78 8.65
N PHE A 145 12.13 5.88 7.87
CA PHE A 145 13.46 5.47 8.31
C PHE A 145 14.52 6.57 8.17
N ASN A 146 14.13 7.85 8.20
CA ASN A 146 15.06 8.99 8.25
C ASN A 146 16.24 8.71 9.20
N ASP A 147 17.44 9.13 8.79
CA ASP A 147 18.69 9.05 9.56
C ASP A 147 19.33 7.64 9.67
N SER A 148 18.79 6.65 8.95
CA SER A 148 19.41 5.33 8.85
C SER A 148 20.14 5.15 7.52
N ASN A 149 21.30 4.48 7.53
CA ASN A 149 21.86 3.89 6.31
C ASN A 149 20.95 2.73 5.89
N ILE A 150 20.18 2.96 4.82
CA ILE A 150 19.20 2.02 4.29
C ILE A 150 19.80 1.18 3.17
N ILE A 151 19.63 -0.12 3.27
CA ILE A 151 19.78 -1.06 2.16
C ILE A 151 18.39 -1.63 1.85
N VAL A 152 17.92 -1.42 0.63
CA VAL A 152 16.77 -2.14 0.09
C VAL A 152 17.31 -3.42 -0.53
N ASN A 153 16.94 -4.56 0.06
CA ASN A 153 17.43 -5.85 -0.38
C ASN A 153 16.76 -6.25 -1.69
N SER A 154 15.42 -6.30 -1.70
CA SER A 154 14.61 -6.56 -2.89
C SER A 154 13.38 -5.65 -2.96
N VAL A 155 12.94 -5.37 -4.19
CA VAL A 155 11.64 -4.76 -4.47
C VAL A 155 10.79 -5.78 -5.23
N PHE A 156 9.70 -6.21 -4.62
CA PHE A 156 8.72 -7.12 -5.19
C PHE A 156 7.52 -6.35 -5.73
N HIS A 157 6.96 -6.80 -6.84
CA HIS A 157 5.76 -6.23 -7.44
C HIS A 157 4.87 -7.34 -7.97
N ASP A 158 3.54 -7.16 -7.93
CA ASP A 158 2.64 -8.13 -8.59
C ASP A 158 2.88 -8.16 -10.11
N LYS A 159 2.63 -9.30 -10.74
CA LYS A 159 2.77 -9.41 -12.20
C LYS A 159 1.68 -8.59 -12.90
N GLY A 160 2.06 -7.81 -13.91
CA GLY A 160 1.16 -6.93 -14.64
C GLY A 160 1.75 -6.35 -15.91
N GLU A 161 0.99 -5.50 -16.61
CA GLU A 161 1.41 -4.86 -17.87
C GLU A 161 2.69 -4.02 -17.74
N GLN A 162 3.01 -3.59 -16.52
CA GLN A 162 4.19 -2.79 -16.18
C GLN A 162 5.51 -3.53 -16.44
N GLU A 163 5.50 -4.87 -16.37
CA GLU A 163 6.68 -5.72 -16.63
C GLU A 163 7.24 -5.51 -18.04
N TYR A 164 6.38 -5.18 -19.00
CA TYR A 164 6.76 -4.98 -20.40
C TYR A 164 7.27 -3.56 -20.71
N TYR A 165 7.32 -2.67 -19.71
CA TYR A 165 7.86 -1.33 -19.89
C TYR A 165 9.35 -1.29 -19.55
N GLU A 166 10.16 -1.00 -20.56
CA GLU A 166 11.63 -1.00 -20.53
C GLU A 166 12.27 -0.35 -19.30
N LEU A 167 11.67 0.74 -18.78
CA LEU A 167 12.22 1.49 -17.66
C LEU A 167 11.64 1.09 -16.31
N PHE A 168 10.58 0.29 -16.25
CA PHE A 168 9.92 0.01 -14.98
C PHE A 168 10.74 -0.91 -14.10
N SER A 169 11.34 -1.95 -14.68
CA SER A 169 12.01 -3.01 -13.94
C SER A 169 13.23 -2.54 -13.16
N TRP A 170 13.93 -1.46 -13.54
CA TRP A 170 15.22 -1.10 -12.92
C TRP A 170 15.44 0.40 -12.65
N HIS A 171 14.77 1.30 -13.39
CA HIS A 171 15.12 2.73 -13.38
C HIS A 171 14.92 3.39 -12.00
N PHE A 172 13.99 2.88 -11.19
CA PHE A 172 13.77 3.36 -9.83
C PHE A 172 15.02 3.20 -8.96
N ALA A 173 15.69 2.06 -9.01
CA ALA A 173 16.86 1.76 -8.18
C ALA A 173 18.05 2.63 -8.60
N TYR A 174 18.29 2.75 -9.91
CA TYR A 174 19.32 3.63 -10.47
C TYR A 174 19.15 5.08 -9.98
N LYS A 175 17.94 5.63 -10.14
CA LYS A 175 17.65 7.02 -9.78
C LYS A 175 17.74 7.26 -8.28
N ILE A 176 17.10 6.40 -7.47
CA ILE A 176 17.10 6.57 -6.01
C ILE A 176 18.54 6.48 -5.48
N SER A 177 19.32 5.49 -5.91
CA SER A 177 20.71 5.30 -5.44
C SER A 177 21.63 6.45 -5.83
N LYS A 178 21.46 7.01 -7.02
CA LYS A 178 22.30 8.11 -7.51
C LYS A 178 22.04 9.43 -6.76
N GLU A 179 20.80 9.67 -6.38
CA GLU A 179 20.34 10.95 -5.84
C GLU A 179 20.20 10.94 -4.31
N ASN A 180 20.37 9.78 -3.66
CA ASN A 180 20.13 9.59 -2.23
C ASN A 180 21.11 8.60 -1.60
N ASN A 181 21.33 8.69 -0.29
CA ASN A 181 22.11 7.71 0.47
C ASN A 181 21.29 6.43 0.77
N ILE A 182 20.80 5.76 -0.27
CA ILE A 182 20.03 4.52 -0.22
C ILE A 182 20.70 3.55 -1.19
N ARG A 183 21.01 2.33 -0.73
CA ARG A 183 21.59 1.28 -1.57
C ARG A 183 20.54 0.23 -1.91
N PHE A 184 20.64 -0.35 -3.10
CA PHE A 184 19.84 -1.49 -3.53
C PHE A 184 20.77 -2.68 -3.75
N ASN A 185 20.49 -3.82 -3.13
CA ASN A 185 21.23 -5.06 -3.41
C ASN A 185 20.76 -5.66 -4.73
N ASN A 186 19.44 -5.78 -4.91
CA ASN A 186 18.83 -6.05 -6.20
C ASN A 186 18.33 -4.75 -6.83
N ASN A 187 18.88 -4.41 -8.00
CA ASN A 187 18.53 -3.20 -8.75
C ASN A 187 17.31 -3.39 -9.65
N GLU A 188 16.77 -4.60 -9.73
CA GLU A 188 15.60 -4.93 -10.53
C GLU A 188 14.39 -5.31 -9.66
N ILE A 189 13.19 -5.05 -10.17
CA ILE A 189 11.93 -5.53 -9.59
C ILE A 189 11.86 -7.05 -9.76
N ILE A 190 11.55 -7.75 -8.67
CA ILE A 190 11.19 -9.15 -8.70
C ILE A 190 9.68 -9.25 -8.86
N PHE A 191 9.22 -9.61 -10.06
CA PHE A 191 7.79 -9.82 -10.33
C PHE A 191 7.32 -11.16 -9.78
N VAL A 192 6.34 -11.12 -8.88
CA VAL A 192 5.80 -12.30 -8.19
C VAL A 192 4.31 -12.40 -8.49
N ASP A 193 3.85 -13.59 -8.88
CA ASP A 193 2.41 -13.86 -8.99
C ASP A 193 1.80 -13.83 -7.58
N SER A 194 0.86 -12.91 -7.34
CA SER A 194 0.17 -12.78 -6.04
C SER A 194 -0.49 -14.07 -5.58
N ASN A 195 -0.78 -15.04 -6.46
CA ASN A 195 -1.14 -16.38 -6.07
C ASN A 195 0.09 -17.22 -5.66
N HIS A 196 0.31 -17.33 -4.34
CA HIS A 196 1.36 -18.15 -3.73
C HIS A 196 1.40 -19.63 -4.22
N LYS A 197 0.29 -20.20 -4.72
CA LYS A 197 0.30 -21.56 -5.30
C LYS A 197 0.92 -21.62 -6.69
N LYS A 198 0.94 -20.50 -7.42
CA LYS A 198 1.57 -20.38 -8.74
C LYS A 198 3.01 -19.89 -8.62
N SER A 199 3.26 -18.92 -7.75
CA SER A 199 4.60 -18.37 -7.54
C SER A 199 5.50 -19.25 -6.69
N HIS A 200 4.94 -20.19 -5.92
CA HIS A 200 5.68 -21.00 -4.94
C HIS A 200 6.53 -20.15 -3.99
N SER A 201 6.03 -18.96 -3.66
CA SER A 201 6.75 -17.94 -2.91
C SER A 201 5.91 -17.39 -1.76
N LEU A 202 6.55 -17.26 -0.60
CA LEU A 202 5.95 -16.63 0.58
C LEU A 202 5.79 -15.11 0.40
N GLU A 203 6.54 -14.52 -0.54
CA GLU A 203 6.50 -13.09 -0.86
C GLU A 203 5.12 -12.63 -1.32
N SER A 204 4.38 -13.54 -1.97
CA SER A 204 3.03 -13.31 -2.47
C SER A 204 2.04 -12.98 -1.36
N HIS A 205 2.29 -13.44 -0.11
CA HIS A 205 1.44 -13.07 1.03
C HIS A 205 1.55 -11.59 1.40
N PHE A 206 2.72 -10.97 1.22
CA PHE A 206 2.89 -9.54 1.47
C PHE A 206 2.25 -8.69 0.37
N ILE A 207 2.30 -9.15 -0.89
CA ILE A 207 1.58 -8.53 -2.01
C ILE A 207 0.07 -8.58 -1.76
N GLN A 208 -0.48 -9.77 -1.48
CA GLN A 208 -1.89 -9.95 -1.13
C GLN A 208 -2.29 -9.07 0.08
N PHE A 209 -1.44 -8.95 1.10
CA PHE A 209 -1.71 -8.11 2.26
C PHE A 209 -1.76 -6.63 1.88
N LEU A 210 -0.82 -6.14 1.06
CA LEU A 210 -0.82 -4.79 0.55
C LEU A 210 -2.08 -4.49 -0.28
N ASP A 211 -2.47 -5.39 -1.19
CA ASP A 211 -3.70 -5.26 -1.99
C ASP A 211 -4.95 -5.11 -1.08
N VAL A 212 -5.06 -5.91 -0.03
CA VAL A 212 -6.17 -5.80 0.95
C VAL A 212 -6.15 -4.45 1.68
N ILE A 213 -4.98 -3.96 2.12
CA ILE A 213 -4.85 -2.64 2.73
C ILE A 213 -5.29 -1.57 1.73
N MET A 214 -4.72 -1.58 0.52
CA MET A 214 -4.99 -0.59 -0.52
C MET A 214 -6.47 -0.58 -0.90
N GLY A 215 -7.09 -1.74 -1.10
CA GLY A 215 -8.50 -1.87 -1.44
C GLY A 215 -9.44 -1.37 -0.32
N SER A 216 -9.06 -1.62 0.93
CA SER A 216 -9.80 -1.10 2.10
C SER A 216 -9.67 0.42 2.22
N VAL A 217 -8.47 0.98 1.99
CA VAL A 217 -8.24 2.43 1.92
C VAL A 217 -9.02 3.04 0.75
N PHE A 218 -8.96 2.42 -0.42
CA PHE A 218 -9.67 2.84 -1.62
C PHE A 218 -11.18 2.94 -1.38
N SER A 219 -11.76 1.95 -0.68
CA SER A 219 -13.18 1.95 -0.29
C SER A 219 -13.60 3.17 0.51
N CYS A 220 -12.71 3.73 1.32
CA CYS A 220 -12.99 4.93 2.10
C CYS A 220 -13.23 6.16 1.21
N PHE A 221 -12.54 6.25 0.07
CA PHE A 221 -12.65 7.37 -0.88
C PHE A 221 -13.56 7.06 -2.06
N HIS A 222 -13.84 5.78 -2.31
CA HIS A 222 -14.63 5.30 -3.42
C HIS A 222 -15.53 4.14 -2.97
N PRO A 223 -16.63 4.44 -2.26
CA PRO A 223 -17.47 3.44 -1.62
C PRO A 223 -17.89 2.32 -2.60
N PRO A 224 -17.72 1.04 -2.20
CA PRO A 224 -18.17 -0.08 -3.00
C PRO A 224 -19.65 -0.38 -2.75
N GLU A 225 -20.32 -0.95 -3.74
CA GLU A 225 -21.68 -1.51 -3.59
C GLU A 225 -21.66 -2.83 -2.80
N ASN A 226 -20.59 -3.61 -2.95
CA ASN A 226 -20.45 -4.89 -2.28
C ASN A 226 -20.30 -4.72 -0.75
N ARG A 227 -21.17 -5.40 0.01
CA ARG A 227 -21.23 -5.35 1.48
C ARG A 227 -19.91 -5.72 2.16
N ASN A 228 -19.25 -6.79 1.73
CA ASN A 228 -18.01 -7.27 2.35
C ASN A 228 -16.88 -6.24 2.18
N LYS A 229 -16.72 -5.69 0.96
CA LYS A 229 -15.78 -4.61 0.69
C LYS A 229 -16.08 -3.35 1.52
N ARG A 230 -17.37 -3.03 1.69
CA ARG A 230 -17.81 -1.92 2.57
C ARG A 230 -17.37 -2.15 4.01
N ILE A 231 -17.55 -3.35 4.55
CA ILE A 231 -17.11 -3.72 5.91
C ILE A 231 -15.59 -3.57 6.08
N LEU A 232 -14.80 -3.99 5.10
CA LEU A 232 -13.34 -3.79 5.13
C LEU A 232 -12.98 -2.30 5.19
N GLY A 233 -13.65 -1.49 4.35
CA GLY A 233 -13.51 -0.03 4.37
C GLY A 233 -13.90 0.59 5.72
N GLU A 234 -15.05 0.21 6.29
CA GLU A 234 -15.53 0.70 7.58
C GLU A 234 -14.56 0.36 8.71
N LYS A 235 -13.96 -0.84 8.66
CA LYS A 235 -13.00 -1.28 9.68
C LYS A 235 -11.70 -0.47 9.65
N ILE A 236 -11.15 -0.17 8.46
CA ILE A 236 -9.92 0.62 8.35
C ILE A 236 -10.17 2.14 8.46
N LYS A 237 -11.39 2.60 8.23
CA LYS A 237 -11.77 4.02 8.20
C LYS A 237 -11.25 4.86 9.39
N PRO A 238 -11.26 4.40 10.65
CA PRO A 238 -10.70 5.19 11.76
C PRO A 238 -9.20 5.47 11.61
N LEU A 239 -8.43 4.51 11.07
CA LEU A 239 -7.02 4.72 10.77
C LEU A 239 -6.85 5.69 9.59
N VAL A 240 -7.61 5.48 8.51
CA VAL A 240 -7.58 6.35 7.32
C VAL A 240 -7.92 7.79 7.68
N TYR A 241 -8.96 8.03 8.47
CA TYR A 241 -9.35 9.36 8.93
C TYR A 241 -8.21 10.08 9.65
N ARG A 242 -7.48 9.37 10.52
CA ARG A 242 -6.36 9.97 11.24
C ARG A 242 -5.16 10.24 10.33
N LEU A 243 -4.87 9.32 9.41
CA LEU A 243 -3.83 9.50 8.40
C LEU A 243 -4.12 10.66 7.44
N THR A 244 -5.38 10.95 7.14
CA THR A 244 -5.75 12.08 6.27
C THR A 244 -5.80 13.42 7.01
N LYS A 245 -6.43 13.45 8.20
CA LYS A 245 -6.65 14.67 8.98
C LYS A 245 -5.48 15.10 9.84
N ALA A 246 -4.71 14.16 10.38
CA ALA A 246 -3.60 14.42 11.28
C ALA A 246 -2.40 13.49 11.01
N PRO A 247 -1.85 13.45 9.77
CA PRO A 247 -0.81 12.49 9.35
C PRO A 247 0.47 12.50 10.21
N LYS A 248 0.73 13.62 10.91
CA LYS A 248 1.94 13.82 11.72
C LYS A 248 1.68 13.73 13.24
N ASN A 249 0.52 13.25 13.67
CA ASN A 249 0.21 13.13 15.10
C ASN A 249 1.03 12.01 15.75
N LYS A 250 2.07 12.40 16.49
CA LYS A 250 2.95 11.49 17.26
C LYS A 250 2.23 10.75 18.39
N ASN A 251 1.16 11.33 18.92
CA ASN A 251 0.42 10.83 20.08
C ASN A 251 -0.89 10.12 19.69
N SER A 252 -1.01 9.70 18.43
CA SER A 252 -2.17 8.92 17.98
C SER A 252 -2.22 7.57 18.69
N SER A 253 -3.39 7.15 19.15
CA SER A 253 -3.63 5.81 19.71
C SER A 253 -3.39 4.66 18.73
N TYR A 254 -3.21 4.97 17.44
CA TYR A 254 -2.85 4.00 16.40
C TYR A 254 -1.34 3.98 16.10
N ASN A 255 -0.52 4.82 16.73
CA ASN A 255 0.95 4.83 16.58
C ASN A 255 1.46 4.82 15.13
N TYR A 256 0.75 5.45 14.19
CA TYR A 256 1.06 5.42 12.75
C TYR A 256 2.16 6.42 12.33
N TYR A 257 2.52 7.36 13.21
CA TYR A 257 3.51 8.38 12.89
C TYR A 257 4.85 7.74 12.50
N ARG A 258 5.40 8.15 11.36
CA ARG A 258 6.60 7.54 10.74
C ARG A 258 6.50 6.02 10.52
N LYS A 259 5.29 5.49 10.39
CA LYS A 259 5.04 4.10 9.98
C LYS A 259 4.14 4.00 8.78
N GLN A 260 3.11 4.84 8.71
CA GLN A 260 2.09 4.75 7.67
C GLN A 260 1.77 6.12 7.13
N GLN A 261 1.54 6.21 5.82
CA GLN A 261 1.11 7.44 5.19
C GLN A 261 0.16 7.18 4.03
N ILE A 262 -0.81 8.08 3.87
CA ILE A 262 -1.72 8.14 2.74
C ILE A 262 -1.65 9.56 2.21
N GLN A 263 -1.29 9.71 0.94
CA GLN A 263 -1.16 10.99 0.27
C GLN A 263 -1.94 10.98 -1.04
N PHE A 264 -2.25 12.18 -1.53
CA PHE A 264 -2.94 12.41 -2.78
C PHE A 264 -2.19 13.45 -3.60
N PHE A 265 -2.25 13.30 -4.91
CA PHE A 265 -1.59 14.18 -5.85
C PHE A 265 -2.35 14.22 -7.19
N PRO A 266 -2.36 15.35 -7.91
CA PRO A 266 -1.98 16.68 -7.43
C PRO A 266 -3.17 17.37 -6.73
N ARG A 267 -2.87 18.34 -5.86
CA ARG A 267 -3.88 19.21 -5.24
C ARG A 267 -4.52 20.13 -6.28
N HIS A 268 -3.69 20.71 -7.13
CA HIS A 268 -4.08 21.63 -8.20
C HIS A 268 -3.72 21.05 -9.58
N ASP A 269 -4.36 21.53 -10.64
CA ASP A 269 -4.05 21.10 -12.01
C ASP A 269 -2.59 21.40 -12.36
N LEU A 270 -1.90 20.40 -12.91
CA LEU A 270 -0.52 20.56 -13.36
C LEU A 270 -0.50 21.38 -14.64
N LYS A 271 -0.15 22.66 -14.50
CA LYS A 271 0.02 23.56 -15.65
C LYS A 271 1.36 23.35 -16.36
N GLU A 272 2.37 22.93 -15.62
CA GLU A 272 3.76 22.72 -16.02
C GLU A 272 4.20 21.28 -15.68
N PRO A 273 5.25 20.74 -16.34
CA PRO A 273 5.81 19.45 -15.97
C PRO A 273 6.26 19.51 -14.52
N PRO A 274 5.80 18.60 -13.64
CA PRO A 274 6.34 18.57 -12.29
C PRO A 274 7.83 18.23 -12.40
N GLU A 275 8.70 19.20 -12.08
CA GLU A 275 10.13 18.94 -11.96
C GLU A 275 10.32 17.85 -10.92
N GLU A 276 11.18 16.86 -11.18
CA GLU A 276 11.33 15.70 -10.28
C GLU A 276 11.65 16.14 -8.85
N ARG A 277 12.46 17.19 -8.69
CA ARG A 277 12.78 17.85 -7.39
C ARG A 277 11.55 18.28 -6.60
N THR A 278 10.50 18.77 -7.28
CA THR A 278 9.27 19.27 -6.63
C THR A 278 8.30 18.17 -6.20
N LEU A 279 8.46 16.94 -6.73
CA LEU A 279 7.61 15.80 -6.38
C LEU A 279 8.08 15.07 -5.12
N PHE A 280 9.37 15.16 -4.80
CA PHE A 280 9.97 14.42 -3.70
C PHE A 280 9.92 15.17 -2.38
N ASN A 281 8.92 16.02 -2.14
CA ASN A 281 8.78 16.75 -0.87
C ASN A 281 10.15 17.34 -0.42
N GLU A 282 10.97 17.80 -1.38
CA GLU A 282 12.34 18.17 -1.08
C GLU A 282 12.32 19.41 -0.19
N GLN A 283 12.80 19.20 1.05
CA GLN A 283 13.21 20.21 2.02
C GLN A 283 12.01 20.95 2.64
N LEU A 284 11.71 20.87 3.93
CA LEU A 284 12.50 21.40 5.05
C LEU A 284 13.35 22.67 4.79
N LYS A 285 13.28 23.32 3.63
CA LYS A 285 13.70 24.71 3.40
C LYS A 285 12.92 25.32 2.22
N PRO A 286 12.50 26.60 2.35
CA PRO A 286 11.74 27.28 1.32
C PRO A 286 12.72 27.67 0.23
N ASN A 287 12.49 27.23 -1.01
CA ASN A 287 12.53 28.10 -2.18
C ASN A 287 12.42 27.27 -3.45
N ARG A 288 11.40 27.63 -4.25
CA ARG A 288 11.19 27.32 -5.68
C ARG A 288 10.25 26.18 -6.08
N SER A 289 9.29 25.84 -5.22
CA SER A 289 7.95 25.48 -5.70
C SER A 289 6.95 26.29 -4.88
N ARG A 290 6.17 27.17 -5.53
CA ARG A 290 5.22 28.04 -4.81
C ARG A 290 4.11 27.27 -4.10
N PHE A 291 3.88 25.97 -4.40
CA PHE A 291 2.86 25.16 -3.74
C PHE A 291 3.22 23.67 -3.68
N ASN A 292 3.19 23.07 -2.49
CA ASN A 292 3.23 21.61 -2.34
C ASN A 292 1.94 21.01 -2.92
N ASN A 293 2.06 20.26 -4.02
CA ASN A 293 0.92 19.62 -4.69
C ASN A 293 0.51 18.28 -4.06
N PHE A 294 1.25 17.77 -3.08
CA PHE A 294 0.78 16.64 -2.27
C PHE A 294 -0.13 17.14 -1.15
N TYR A 295 -1.16 16.37 -0.87
CA TYR A 295 -2.07 16.63 0.23
C TYR A 295 -2.53 15.33 0.88
N THR A 296 -2.97 15.40 2.13
CA THR A 296 -3.52 14.25 2.87
C THR A 296 -5.00 14.41 3.14
N ASP A 297 -5.48 15.66 3.24
CA ASP A 297 -6.87 15.94 3.55
C ASP A 297 -7.76 15.79 2.32
N ARG A 298 -8.18 14.55 2.05
CA ARG A 298 -9.22 14.21 1.08
C ARG A 298 -10.48 13.76 1.80
N LYS A 299 -11.64 14.19 1.32
CA LYS A 299 -12.95 13.79 1.85
C LYS A 299 -13.13 12.28 1.78
N ILE A 300 -13.34 11.65 2.94
CA ILE A 300 -13.78 10.26 3.04
C ILE A 300 -15.26 10.21 2.67
N LEU A 301 -15.61 9.40 1.68
CA LEU A 301 -16.97 9.28 1.15
C LEU A 301 -17.72 8.08 1.73
N LEU A 302 -17.01 7.13 2.36
CA LEU A 302 -17.64 5.97 2.97
C LEU A 302 -18.39 6.37 4.24
N GLU A 303 -19.71 6.26 4.20
CA GLU A 303 -20.61 6.48 5.33
C GLU A 303 -20.72 5.23 6.20
N ASN A 304 -20.90 5.41 7.51
CA ASN A 304 -21.07 4.26 8.41
C ASN A 304 -22.47 3.67 8.20
N SER A 305 -22.55 2.36 7.98
CA SER A 305 -23.82 1.63 7.89
C SER A 305 -24.74 1.78 9.11
N ASN A 306 -24.21 2.20 10.27
CA ASN A 306 -24.96 2.37 11.52
C ASN A 306 -25.32 3.84 11.85
N GLN A 307 -25.06 4.81 10.96
CA GLN A 307 -25.57 6.16 11.15
C GLN A 307 -27.04 6.21 10.70
N LYS A 308 -27.97 6.13 11.67
CA LYS A 308 -29.36 6.53 11.41
C LYS A 308 -29.35 8.00 11.00
N THR A 309 -29.92 8.33 9.85
CA THR A 309 -30.20 9.72 9.49
C THR A 309 -31.31 10.23 10.41
N LEU A 310 -31.37 11.54 10.64
CA LEU A 310 -32.41 12.18 11.45
C LEU A 310 -33.82 11.94 10.90
N ASP A 311 -33.93 11.45 9.66
CA ASP A 311 -35.19 11.11 8.99
C ASP A 311 -35.80 9.77 9.47
N GLU A 312 -35.09 9.01 10.31
CA GLU A 312 -35.55 7.73 10.87
C GLU A 312 -35.99 7.83 12.35
N TRP A 313 -36.32 9.04 12.84
CA TRP A 313 -36.85 9.31 14.18
C TRP A 313 -38.23 9.96 14.15
#